data_AF-R0K1Y9-F1
#
_entry.id   AF-R0K1Y9-F1
#
_cell.length_a   1.000
_cell.length_b   1.000
_cell.length_c   1.000
_cell.angle_alpha   90.00
_cell.angle_beta   90.00
_cell.angle_gamma   90.00
#
_symmetry.space_group_name_H-M   'P 1'
#
loop_
_entity.id
_entity.type
_entity.pdbx_description
1 polymer ?
#
loop_
_entity_poly.entity_id
_entity_poly.type
_entity_poly.pdbx_seq_one_letter_code
_entity_poly.pdbx_strand_id
1 'polypeptide(L)'
;MRGRNIKLPKKFEWSCYRFWAASAPLHFVYRGFHSKYLLATTKQVRDPFFTASTPTSVVEALERLLSPYESMCWPMQALLPIVTGPDVIQSIIGWKLRQSTQGATPKPSIAPRLLVVAAELDVLCTQPVLRNAAKRYRAAFLASLRLNKLDGVSEHAVHLGHDDSEEANGVRFEIVKGVAHHVQNHVEWEKGAKVVLDWVQEL
;
A
#
# COMPACT_ATOMS: atom_id res chain seq x y z
N MET A 1 13.75 -34.19 1.18
CA MET A 1 14.40 -32.87 0.95
C MET A 1 13.89 -31.91 2.02
N ARG A 2 14.77 -31.34 2.84
CA ARG A 2 14.41 -30.46 3.97
C ARG A 2 13.92 -29.11 3.44
N GLY A 3 12.67 -28.77 3.73
CA GLY A 3 12.09 -27.46 3.41
C GLY A 3 12.89 -26.34 4.09
N ARG A 4 13.50 -25.48 3.28
CA ARG A 4 14.12 -24.24 3.77
C ARG A 4 12.99 -23.34 4.26
N ASN A 5 12.91 -23.15 5.57
CA ASN A 5 12.06 -22.14 6.20
C ASN A 5 12.49 -20.75 5.71
N ILE A 6 11.81 -20.23 4.70
CA ILE A 6 11.96 -18.84 4.27
C ILE A 6 11.32 -17.97 5.36
N LYS A 7 12.15 -17.42 6.25
CA LYS A 7 11.72 -16.40 7.21
C LYS A 7 11.39 -15.12 6.43
N LEU A 8 10.13 -14.96 6.05
CA LEU A 8 9.62 -13.66 5.58
C LEU A 8 9.81 -12.64 6.72
N PRO A 9 10.25 -11.40 6.43
CA PRO A 9 10.43 -10.39 7.46
C PRO A 9 9.07 -10.08 8.12
N LYS A 10 8.91 -10.55 9.36
CA LYS A 10 7.74 -10.31 10.23
C LYS A 10 7.81 -8.93 10.93
N LYS A 11 8.39 -7.92 10.31
CA LYS A 11 8.43 -6.58 10.93
C LYS A 11 7.16 -5.85 10.56
N PHE A 12 6.22 -5.87 11.50
CA PHE A 12 5.04 -5.03 11.47
C PHE A 12 5.49 -3.57 11.62
N GLU A 13 5.19 -2.73 10.63
CA GLU A 13 5.66 -1.34 10.61
C GLU A 13 4.59 -0.41 11.22
N TRP A 14 4.74 -0.08 12.51
CA TRP A 14 3.86 0.83 13.26
C TRP A 14 4.01 2.31 12.86
N SER A 15 4.70 2.59 11.75
CA SER A 15 5.08 3.94 11.32
C SER A 15 3.86 4.82 10.99
N CYS A 16 2.76 4.22 10.55
CA CYS A 16 1.49 4.93 10.29
C CYS A 16 0.88 5.61 11.52
N TYR A 17 1.29 5.21 12.73
CA TYR A 17 0.81 5.80 13.97
C TYR A 17 1.75 6.82 14.58
N ARG A 18 2.97 6.95 14.02
CA ARG A 18 3.95 7.93 14.51
C ARG A 18 3.44 9.36 14.39
N PHE A 19 2.57 9.63 13.41
CA PHE A 19 1.95 10.94 13.23
C PHE A 19 1.17 11.39 14.47
N TRP A 20 0.41 10.51 15.10
CA TRP A 20 -0.40 10.83 16.28
C TRP A 20 0.23 10.42 17.61
N ALA A 21 1.39 9.74 17.62
CA ALA A 21 1.96 9.13 18.82
C ALA A 21 2.13 10.11 20.00
N ALA A 22 2.50 11.36 19.72
CA ALA A 22 2.68 12.38 20.75
C ALA A 22 1.36 12.99 21.24
N SER A 23 0.37 13.14 20.35
CA SER A 23 -0.89 13.84 20.64
C SER A 23 -2.00 12.90 21.14
N ALA A 24 -1.93 11.61 20.80
CA ALA A 24 -2.98 10.64 21.08
C ALA A 24 -3.28 10.49 22.59
N PRO A 25 -2.29 10.24 23.48
CA PRO A 25 -2.58 10.07 24.91
C PRO A 25 -3.22 11.31 25.53
N LEU A 26 -2.72 12.49 25.15
CA LEU A 26 -3.23 13.77 25.65
C LEU A 26 -4.68 14.00 25.20
N HIS A 27 -4.95 13.87 23.91
CA HIS A 27 -6.31 14.09 23.38
C HIS A 27 -7.30 13.04 23.85
N PHE A 28 -6.86 11.79 24.05
CA PHE A 28 -7.72 10.72 24.51
C PHE A 28 -8.26 11.01 25.91
N VAL A 29 -7.39 11.41 26.83
CA VAL A 29 -7.78 11.79 28.19
C VAL A 29 -8.53 13.12 28.20
N TYR A 30 -8.01 14.15 27.54
CA TYR A 30 -8.61 15.49 27.52
C TYR A 30 -10.04 15.49 26.97
N ARG A 31 -10.33 14.65 25.97
CA ARG A 31 -11.65 14.54 25.34
C ARG A 31 -12.51 13.43 25.95
N GLY A 32 -12.20 12.98 27.16
CA GLY A 32 -13.04 12.02 27.89
C GLY A 32 -13.25 10.71 27.13
N PHE A 33 -12.19 10.18 26.52
CA PHE A 33 -12.23 8.91 25.78
C PHE A 33 -13.15 8.93 24.54
N HIS A 34 -13.46 10.13 24.01
CA HIS A 34 -14.30 10.27 22.82
C HIS A 34 -13.67 9.61 21.59
N SER A 35 -14.46 8.87 20.81
CA SER A 35 -14.06 8.11 19.61
C SER A 35 -13.24 8.95 18.62
N LYS A 36 -13.68 10.18 18.32
CA LYS A 36 -13.01 11.13 17.41
C LYS A 36 -11.84 11.92 18.05
N TYR A 37 -11.24 11.49 19.15
CA TYR A 37 -10.26 12.32 19.89
C TYR A 37 -9.09 12.84 19.04
N LEU A 38 -8.68 12.09 18.01
CA LEU A 38 -7.63 12.46 17.05
C LEU A 38 -8.11 13.21 15.81
N LEU A 39 -9.43 13.27 15.57
CA LEU A 39 -10.08 13.84 14.38
C LEU A 39 -11.23 14.77 14.79
N ALA A 40 -11.05 15.51 15.88
CA ALA A 40 -12.11 16.31 16.50
C ALA A 40 -12.23 17.73 15.90
N THR A 41 -11.27 18.14 15.07
CA THR A 41 -11.30 19.43 14.38
C THR A 41 -10.92 19.24 12.92
N THR A 42 -11.37 20.16 12.07
CA THR A 42 -11.00 20.18 10.65
C THR A 42 -9.49 20.20 10.44
N LYS A 43 -8.72 20.87 11.30
CA LYS A 43 -7.25 20.82 11.26
C LYS A 43 -6.71 19.42 11.55
N GLN A 44 -7.23 18.76 12.59
CA GLN A 44 -6.86 17.41 12.95
C GLN A 44 -7.24 16.37 11.89
N VAL A 45 -8.27 16.64 11.08
CA VAL A 45 -8.62 15.87 9.87
C VAL A 45 -7.69 16.23 8.70
N ARG A 46 -7.42 17.51 8.48
CA ARG A 46 -6.61 17.98 7.34
C ARG A 46 -5.19 17.45 7.38
N ASP A 47 -4.51 17.64 8.49
CA ASP A 47 -3.07 17.40 8.60
C ASP A 47 -2.63 15.94 8.26
N PRO A 48 -3.34 14.88 8.68
CA PRO A 48 -2.97 13.50 8.32
C PRO A 48 -3.44 13.07 6.92
N PHE A 49 -4.50 13.67 6.38
CA PHE A 49 -5.22 13.11 5.23
C PHE A 49 -5.08 13.92 3.94
N PHE A 50 -4.83 15.22 4.04
CA PHE A 50 -4.86 16.16 2.93
C PHE A 50 -3.57 16.96 2.84
N THR A 51 -3.36 17.61 1.70
CA THR A 51 -2.21 18.50 1.51
C THR A 51 -2.45 19.84 2.18
N ALA A 52 -1.38 20.56 2.54
CA ALA A 52 -1.48 21.90 3.13
C ALA A 52 -2.20 22.91 2.22
N SER A 53 -2.16 22.69 0.90
CA SER A 53 -2.84 23.48 -0.13
C SER A 53 -4.32 23.13 -0.31
N THR A 54 -4.81 22.03 0.28
CA THR A 54 -6.23 21.66 0.15
C THR A 54 -7.09 22.71 0.86
N PRO A 55 -8.09 23.31 0.17
CA PRO A 55 -8.97 24.31 0.77
C PRO A 55 -9.73 23.75 1.96
N THR A 56 -9.83 24.53 3.05
CA THR A 56 -10.55 24.12 4.26
C THR A 56 -12.00 23.72 3.95
N SER A 57 -12.68 24.42 3.04
CA SER A 57 -14.06 24.12 2.64
C SER A 57 -14.23 22.71 2.06
N VAL A 58 -13.23 22.20 1.32
CA VAL A 58 -13.22 20.83 0.80
C VAL A 58 -13.09 19.83 1.95
N VAL A 59 -12.18 20.10 2.89
CA VAL A 59 -11.98 19.26 4.07
C VAL A 59 -13.23 19.23 4.93
N GLU A 60 -13.87 20.37 5.18
CA GLU A 60 -15.12 20.47 5.95
C GLU A 60 -16.27 19.70 5.29
N ALA A 61 -16.39 19.77 3.97
CA ALA A 61 -17.41 19.04 3.23
C ALA A 61 -17.24 17.52 3.40
N LEU A 62 -15.99 17.02 3.35
CA LEU A 62 -15.67 15.62 3.56
C LEU A 62 -15.76 15.21 5.04
N GLU A 63 -15.38 16.09 5.96
CA GLU A 63 -15.45 15.88 7.40
C GLU A 63 -16.88 15.63 7.87
N ARG A 64 -17.87 16.27 7.23
CA ARG A 64 -19.31 16.02 7.49
C ARG A 64 -19.76 14.60 7.17
N LEU A 65 -19.00 13.87 6.35
CA LEU A 65 -19.27 12.47 6.02
C LEU A 65 -18.60 11.50 7.01
N LEU A 66 -17.69 11.98 7.87
CA LEU A 66 -17.05 11.14 8.87
C LEU A 66 -18.07 10.71 9.92
N SER A 67 -18.10 9.41 10.22
CA SER A 67 -18.99 8.87 11.23
C SER A 67 -18.71 9.53 12.60
N PRO A 68 -19.75 10.04 13.30
CA PRO A 68 -19.59 10.66 14.61
C PRO A 68 -18.94 9.75 15.66
N TYR A 69 -19.07 8.43 15.48
CA TYR A 69 -18.64 7.41 16.43
C TYR A 69 -17.49 6.54 15.93
N GLU A 70 -16.82 6.93 14.84
CA GLU A 70 -15.65 6.20 14.36
C GLU A 70 -14.54 6.27 15.41
N SER A 71 -14.33 5.15 16.10
CA SER A 71 -13.38 5.05 17.19
C SER A 71 -11.99 5.06 16.61
N MET A 72 -11.25 6.16 16.80
CA MET A 72 -9.79 6.27 16.58
C MET A 72 -8.97 5.37 17.54
N CYS A 73 -9.60 4.39 18.19
CA CYS A 73 -8.91 3.24 18.71
C CYS A 73 -8.58 2.22 17.61
N TRP A 74 -9.22 2.20 16.44
CA TRP A 74 -8.82 1.35 15.30
C TRP A 74 -7.35 1.47 14.85
N PRO A 75 -6.67 2.65 14.82
CA PRO A 75 -5.27 2.76 14.49
C PRO A 75 -4.41 2.40 15.74
N MET A 76 -5.03 2.08 16.87
CA MET A 76 -4.34 1.60 18.08
C MET A 76 -4.65 0.13 18.34
N GLN A 77 -5.76 -0.40 17.81
CA GLN A 77 -6.33 -1.72 18.05
C GLN A 77 -6.11 -2.69 16.89
N ALA A 78 -6.03 -2.19 15.65
CA ALA A 78 -5.65 -3.02 14.52
C ALA A 78 -4.13 -2.95 14.36
N LEU A 79 -3.53 -4.12 14.11
CA LEU A 79 -2.58 -4.33 13.01
C LEU A 79 -1.84 -5.67 13.13
N LEU A 80 -2.39 -6.70 13.79
CA LEU A 80 -1.95 -8.05 13.43
C LEU A 80 -2.41 -8.33 12.00
N PRO A 81 -1.50 -8.76 11.10
CA PRO A 81 -1.88 -9.08 9.74
C PRO A 81 -2.89 -10.24 9.77
N ILE A 82 -4.11 -9.98 9.29
CA ILE A 82 -5.15 -11.01 9.14
C ILE A 82 -4.77 -11.97 8.00
N VAL A 83 -4.02 -11.49 7.01
CA VAL A 83 -3.50 -12.26 5.88
C VAL A 83 -2.00 -12.05 5.70
N THR A 84 -1.31 -13.07 5.21
CA THR A 84 0.11 -13.01 4.88
C THR A 84 0.33 -12.64 3.40
N GLY A 85 1.56 -12.25 3.05
CA GLY A 85 1.92 -11.99 1.65
C GLY A 85 1.58 -13.17 0.71
N PRO A 86 1.91 -14.42 1.06
CA PRO A 86 1.52 -15.59 0.27
C PRO A 86 0.01 -15.76 0.09
N ASP A 87 -0.81 -15.49 1.12
CA ASP A 87 -2.27 -15.61 1.03
C ASP A 87 -2.83 -14.66 -0.05
N VAL A 88 -2.30 -13.44 -0.11
CA VAL A 88 -2.68 -12.46 -1.16
C VAL A 88 -2.21 -12.94 -2.53
N ILE A 89 -0.92 -13.25 -2.68
CA ILE A 89 -0.35 -13.59 -3.99
C ILE A 89 -0.97 -14.85 -4.60
N GLN A 90 -1.23 -15.88 -3.79
CA GLN A 90 -1.82 -17.14 -4.27
C GLN A 90 -3.30 -17.00 -4.64
N SER A 91 -4.00 -15.96 -4.16
CA SER A 91 -5.39 -15.68 -4.53
C SER A 91 -5.54 -14.93 -5.86
N ILE A 92 -4.45 -14.36 -6.39
CA ILE A 92 -4.46 -13.67 -7.68
C ILE A 92 -4.34 -14.70 -8.79
N ILE A 93 -5.29 -14.68 -9.74
CA ILE A 93 -5.32 -15.57 -10.91
C ILE A 93 -4.74 -14.89 -12.15
N GLY A 94 -4.38 -15.71 -13.16
CA GLY A 94 -4.04 -15.21 -14.50
C GLY A 94 -2.63 -14.68 -14.66
N TRP A 95 -1.66 -15.18 -13.88
CA TRP A 95 -0.24 -14.84 -14.08
C TRP A 95 0.23 -15.22 -15.47
N LYS A 96 0.95 -14.31 -16.15
CA LYS A 96 1.43 -14.50 -17.52
C LYS A 96 2.86 -13.99 -17.66
N LEU A 97 3.61 -14.64 -18.53
CA LEU A 97 4.91 -14.16 -18.99
C LEU A 97 4.71 -12.98 -19.94
N ARG A 98 5.39 -11.87 -19.69
CA ARG A 98 5.54 -10.73 -20.59
C ARG A 98 6.79 -10.98 -21.42
N GLN A 99 6.63 -11.02 -22.74
CA GLN A 99 7.77 -11.07 -23.67
C GLN A 99 8.32 -9.64 -23.82
N SER A 100 9.59 -9.42 -23.47
CA SER A 100 10.24 -8.13 -23.70
C SER A 100 10.36 -7.88 -25.21
N THR A 101 9.78 -6.79 -25.70
CA THR A 101 9.83 -6.37 -27.11
C THR A 101 10.94 -5.36 -27.41
N GLN A 102 11.77 -4.98 -26.43
CA GLN A 102 12.84 -3.99 -26.61
C GLN A 102 14.17 -4.45 -25.96
N GLY A 103 15.19 -4.64 -26.79
CA GLY A 103 16.60 -4.83 -26.38
C GLY A 103 17.16 -6.25 -26.52
N ALA A 104 18.44 -6.33 -26.88
CA ALA A 104 19.19 -7.56 -27.16
C ALA A 104 19.13 -8.54 -25.96
N THR A 105 18.56 -9.72 -26.21
CA THR A 105 18.17 -10.79 -25.27
C THR A 105 16.89 -10.53 -24.47
N PRO A 106 15.72 -11.04 -24.94
CA PRO A 106 14.48 -10.95 -24.18
C PRO A 106 14.58 -11.79 -22.91
N LYS A 107 14.69 -11.12 -21.76
CA LYS A 107 14.51 -11.78 -20.47
C LYS A 107 13.01 -11.95 -20.23
N PRO A 108 12.52 -13.18 -20.01
CA PRO A 108 11.13 -13.37 -19.65
C PRO A 108 10.86 -12.70 -18.30
N SER A 109 9.90 -11.77 -18.28
CA SER A 109 9.41 -11.12 -17.06
C SER A 109 7.96 -11.52 -16.82
N ILE A 110 7.46 -11.32 -15.60
CA ILE A 110 6.06 -11.58 -15.26
C ILE A 110 5.28 -10.28 -15.36
N ALA A 111 4.18 -10.29 -16.12
CA ALA A 111 3.28 -9.14 -16.19
C ALA A 111 2.74 -8.81 -14.78
N PRO A 112 2.78 -7.53 -14.35
CA PRO A 112 2.33 -7.15 -13.02
C PRO A 112 0.81 -7.34 -12.86
N ARG A 113 0.40 -8.06 -11.81
CA ARG A 113 -1.02 -8.25 -11.45
C ARG A 113 -1.37 -7.74 -10.05
N LEU A 114 -0.39 -7.18 -9.34
CA LEU A 114 -0.59 -6.47 -8.09
C LEU A 114 0.00 -5.07 -8.23
N LEU A 115 -0.81 -4.05 -7.99
CA LEU A 115 -0.40 -2.66 -7.93
C LEU A 115 -0.38 -2.19 -6.47
N VAL A 116 0.72 -1.59 -6.05
CA VAL A 116 0.85 -0.90 -4.77
C VAL A 116 1.04 0.59 -5.06
N VAL A 117 0.05 1.40 -4.70
CA VAL A 117 0.07 2.85 -4.93
C VAL A 117 0.40 3.57 -3.63
N ALA A 118 1.35 4.50 -3.68
CA ALA A 118 1.69 5.41 -2.60
C ALA A 118 1.39 6.85 -3.00
N ALA A 119 1.02 7.68 -2.03
CA ALA A 119 0.93 9.12 -2.20
C ALA A 119 2.25 9.79 -1.78
N GLU A 120 2.68 10.81 -2.54
CA GLU A 120 3.95 11.49 -2.28
C GLU A 120 3.98 12.16 -0.90
N LEU A 121 2.88 12.78 -0.50
CA LEU A 121 2.75 13.59 0.72
C LEU A 121 2.00 12.84 1.83
N ASP A 122 1.88 11.51 1.73
CA ASP A 122 1.27 10.69 2.77
C ASP A 122 2.16 10.60 4.02
N VAL A 123 1.62 11.03 5.15
CA VAL A 123 2.28 11.00 6.47
C VAL A 123 1.89 9.78 7.31
N LEU A 124 0.85 9.04 6.90
CA LEU A 124 0.38 7.82 7.54
C LEU A 124 1.01 6.61 6.83
N CYS A 125 0.66 6.38 5.56
CA CYS A 125 1.23 5.32 4.74
C CYS A 125 2.37 5.88 3.87
N THR A 126 3.43 6.34 4.54
CA THR A 126 4.58 6.96 3.88
C THR A 126 5.18 6.09 2.76
N GLN A 127 5.81 6.71 1.77
CA GLN A 127 6.41 6.00 0.63
C GLN A 127 7.33 4.82 1.05
N PRO A 128 8.21 4.94 2.07
CA PRO A 128 9.02 3.81 2.53
C PRO A 128 8.19 2.61 3.02
N VAL A 129 7.05 2.86 3.69
CA VAL A 129 6.16 1.83 4.22
C VAL A 129 5.51 1.05 3.08
N LEU A 130 4.96 1.76 2.10
CA LEU A 130 4.30 1.12 0.96
C LEU A 130 5.30 0.47 0.01
N ARG A 131 6.51 1.03 -0.13
CA ARG A 131 7.63 0.39 -0.82
C ARG A 131 8.04 -0.91 -0.12
N ASN A 132 8.10 -0.93 1.21
CA ASN A 132 8.35 -2.14 1.99
C ASN A 132 7.21 -3.16 1.78
N ALA A 133 5.96 -2.72 1.75
CA ALA A 133 4.82 -3.59 1.42
C ALA A 133 4.99 -4.23 0.03
N ALA A 134 5.32 -3.46 -1.01
CA ALA A 134 5.60 -3.98 -2.34
C ALA A 134 6.73 -5.02 -2.32
N LYS A 135 7.85 -4.74 -1.63
CA LYS A 135 8.95 -5.70 -1.46
C LYS A 135 8.51 -7.00 -0.78
N ARG A 136 7.64 -6.93 0.24
CA ARG A 136 7.09 -8.12 0.91
C ARG A 136 6.23 -8.95 -0.04
N TYR A 137 5.41 -8.32 -0.88
CA TYR A 137 4.62 -9.03 -1.89
C TYR A 137 5.50 -9.66 -2.98
N ARG A 138 6.53 -8.95 -3.46
CA ARG A 138 7.53 -9.50 -4.39
C ARG A 138 8.23 -10.73 -3.81
N ALA A 139 8.64 -10.67 -2.54
CA ALA A 139 9.24 -11.81 -1.86
C ALA A 139 8.25 -12.98 -1.69
N ALA A 140 6.98 -12.69 -1.39
CA ALA A 140 5.92 -13.69 -1.30
C ALA A 140 5.60 -14.36 -2.65
N PHE A 141 5.68 -13.60 -3.75
CA PHE A 141 5.59 -14.14 -5.10
C PHE A 141 6.70 -15.14 -5.39
N LEU A 142 7.96 -14.75 -5.17
CA LEU A 142 9.10 -15.66 -5.35
C LEU A 142 8.99 -16.92 -4.49
N ALA A 143 8.54 -16.79 -3.24
CA ALA A 143 8.31 -17.92 -2.37
C ALA A 143 7.18 -18.84 -2.88
N SER A 144 6.08 -18.28 -3.39
CA SER A 144 4.94 -19.05 -3.91
C SER A 144 5.30 -19.74 -5.24
N LEU A 145 6.09 -19.08 -6.08
CA LEU A 145 6.61 -19.62 -7.34
C LEU A 145 7.50 -20.85 -7.10
N ARG A 146 8.45 -20.76 -6.16
CA ARG A 146 9.34 -21.88 -5.75
C ARG A 146 8.59 -23.08 -5.17
N LEU A 147 7.43 -22.84 -4.59
CA LEU A 147 6.56 -23.89 -4.06
C LEU A 147 5.57 -24.42 -5.11
N ASN A 148 5.67 -23.95 -6.36
CA ASN A 148 4.77 -24.29 -7.45
C ASN A 148 3.29 -24.07 -7.10
N LYS A 149 3.01 -22.95 -6.39
CA LYS A 149 1.66 -22.56 -5.94
C LYS A 149 1.01 -21.47 -6.80
N LEU A 150 1.60 -21.15 -7.95
CA LEU A 150 1.11 -20.12 -8.84
C LEU A 150 0.81 -20.72 -10.21
N ASP A 151 -0.45 -20.58 -10.65
CA ASP A 151 -0.87 -21.07 -11.96
C ASP A 151 -0.36 -20.17 -13.08
N GLY A 152 0.07 -20.78 -14.19
CA GLY A 152 0.48 -20.07 -15.41
C GLY A 152 1.94 -19.61 -15.44
N VAL A 153 2.69 -19.77 -14.36
CA VAL A 153 4.11 -19.38 -14.26
C VAL A 153 4.92 -20.44 -13.52
N SER A 154 6.16 -20.69 -13.95
CA SER A 154 7.07 -21.65 -13.31
C SER A 154 8.40 -21.00 -12.96
N GLU A 155 9.10 -21.54 -11.96
CA GLU A 155 10.42 -21.04 -11.52
C GLU A 155 11.44 -20.99 -12.67
N HIS A 156 11.35 -21.93 -13.61
CA HIS A 156 12.24 -22.02 -14.77
C HIS A 156 11.98 -20.94 -15.83
N ALA A 157 10.79 -20.33 -15.81
CA ALA A 157 10.38 -19.32 -16.77
C ALA A 157 10.72 -17.89 -16.34
N VAL A 158 11.17 -17.68 -15.10
CA VAL A 158 11.42 -16.34 -14.55
C VAL A 158 12.86 -16.23 -14.09
N HIS A 159 13.51 -15.13 -14.47
CA HIS A 159 14.83 -14.84 -13.93
C HIS A 159 14.68 -14.38 -12.47
N LEU A 160 15.01 -15.26 -11.51
CA LEU A 160 14.92 -15.01 -10.06
C LEU A 160 15.94 -14.00 -9.51
N GLY A 161 16.39 -13.05 -10.33
CA GLY A 161 17.31 -12.00 -9.90
C GLY A 161 16.68 -11.08 -8.85
N HIS A 162 17.53 -10.43 -8.06
CA HIS A 162 17.11 -9.32 -7.21
C HIS A 162 16.84 -8.11 -8.12
N ASP A 163 15.63 -8.05 -8.67
CA ASP A 163 15.18 -6.88 -9.40
C ASP A 163 14.56 -5.89 -8.41
N ASP A 164 15.30 -4.81 -8.14
CA ASP A 164 14.85 -3.67 -7.33
C ASP A 164 14.01 -2.68 -8.16
N SER A 165 13.68 -2.99 -9.41
CA SER A 165 12.80 -2.15 -10.22
C SER A 165 11.44 -1.95 -9.55
N GLU A 166 10.74 -0.90 -9.98
CA GLU A 166 9.39 -0.62 -9.52
C GLU A 166 8.35 -1.61 -10.07
N GLU A 167 8.72 -2.44 -11.05
CA GLU A 167 7.90 -3.50 -11.63
C GLU A 167 8.68 -4.81 -11.64
N ALA A 168 8.54 -5.59 -10.57
CA ALA A 168 9.27 -6.84 -10.41
C ALA A 168 8.35 -7.91 -9.85
N ASN A 169 8.58 -9.16 -10.28
CA ASN A 169 7.93 -10.34 -9.70
C ASN A 169 6.40 -10.23 -9.64
N GLY A 170 5.78 -9.70 -10.70
CA GLY A 170 4.32 -9.54 -10.77
C GLY A 170 3.75 -8.40 -9.92
N VAL A 171 4.59 -7.55 -9.32
CA VAL A 171 4.17 -6.43 -8.45
C VAL A 171 4.73 -5.10 -8.95
N ARG A 172 3.83 -4.17 -9.26
CA ARG A 172 4.12 -2.77 -9.63
C ARG A 172 3.97 -1.86 -8.41
N PHE A 173 4.92 -0.95 -8.21
CA PHE A 173 4.88 0.08 -7.18
C PHE A 173 4.89 1.46 -7.83
N GLU A 174 3.99 2.33 -7.42
CA GLU A 174 3.90 3.69 -7.97
C GLU A 174 3.69 4.74 -6.90
N ILE A 175 4.19 5.95 -7.19
CA ILE A 175 4.03 7.13 -6.34
C ILE A 175 3.23 8.18 -7.10
N VAL A 176 2.04 8.52 -6.59
CA VAL A 176 1.23 9.62 -7.10
C VAL A 176 1.76 10.93 -6.54
N LYS A 177 2.14 11.84 -7.44
CA LYS A 177 2.79 13.11 -7.10
C LYS A 177 1.81 14.19 -6.66
N GLY A 178 2.20 14.97 -5.66
CA GLY A 178 1.43 16.12 -5.16
C GLY A 178 0.16 15.80 -4.37
N VAL A 179 -0.10 14.53 -4.03
CA VAL A 179 -1.30 14.12 -3.26
C VAL A 179 -0.91 13.57 -1.88
N ALA A 180 -1.85 13.64 -0.94
CA ALA A 180 -1.74 13.09 0.42
C ALA A 180 -2.50 11.75 0.57
N HIS A 181 -2.68 11.27 1.80
CA HIS A 181 -3.26 9.96 2.12
C HIS A 181 -4.61 9.68 1.43
N HIS A 182 -5.53 10.65 1.44
CA HIS A 182 -6.83 10.53 0.79
C HIS A 182 -6.75 10.82 -0.72
N VAL A 183 -5.95 10.04 -1.46
CA VAL A 183 -5.77 10.21 -2.92
C VAL A 183 -7.12 10.31 -3.65
N GLN A 184 -8.09 9.45 -3.29
CA GLN A 184 -9.42 9.41 -3.89
C GLN A 184 -10.31 10.63 -3.61
N ASN A 185 -10.07 11.34 -2.50
CA ASN A 185 -10.86 12.52 -2.12
C ASN A 185 -10.05 13.81 -2.23
N HIS A 186 -8.85 13.75 -2.82
CA HIS A 186 -7.99 14.90 -3.01
C HIS A 186 -8.58 15.80 -4.12
N VAL A 187 -8.27 17.09 -4.10
CA VAL A 187 -8.66 18.03 -5.17
C VAL A 187 -8.03 17.71 -6.53
N GLU A 188 -7.02 16.83 -6.54
CA GLU A 188 -6.35 16.30 -7.73
C GLU A 188 -6.45 14.77 -7.77
N TRP A 189 -7.59 14.22 -7.34
CA TRP A 189 -7.84 12.77 -7.26
C TRP A 189 -7.65 12.07 -8.61
N GLU A 190 -7.83 12.79 -9.72
CA GLU A 190 -7.64 12.31 -11.08
C GLU A 190 -6.23 11.77 -11.31
N LYS A 191 -5.21 12.30 -10.61
CA LYS A 191 -3.83 11.78 -10.68
C LYS A 191 -3.77 10.33 -10.21
N GLY A 192 -4.46 10.01 -9.11
CA GLY A 192 -4.54 8.64 -8.60
C GLY A 192 -5.39 7.75 -9.49
N ALA A 193 -6.53 8.26 -9.96
CA ALA A 193 -7.41 7.53 -10.87
C ALA A 193 -6.68 7.16 -12.17
N LYS A 194 -5.85 8.06 -12.71
CA LYS A 194 -5.04 7.82 -13.90
C LYS A 194 -4.05 6.66 -13.70
N VAL A 195 -3.34 6.61 -12.57
CA VAL A 195 -2.42 5.50 -12.27
C VAL A 195 -3.14 4.15 -12.27
N VAL A 196 -4.33 4.09 -11.68
CA VAL A 196 -5.15 2.87 -11.67
C VAL A 196 -5.65 2.52 -13.08
N LEU A 197 -6.14 3.51 -13.83
CA LEU A 197 -6.63 3.32 -15.20
C LEU A 197 -5.54 2.79 -16.12
N ASP A 198 -4.36 3.43 -16.12
CA ASP A 198 -3.22 3.04 -16.94
C ASP A 198 -2.80 1.60 -16.61
N TRP A 199 -2.76 1.23 -15.33
CA TRP A 199 -2.46 -0.15 -14.92
C TRP A 199 -3.52 -1.16 -15.39
N VAL A 200 -4.81 -0.84 -15.24
CA VAL A 200 -5.90 -1.74 -15.67
C VAL A 200 -5.90 -1.96 -17.18
N GLN A 201 -5.51 -0.95 -17.96
CA GLN A 201 -5.37 -1.07 -19.42
C GLN A 201 -4.21 -2.00 -19.83
N GLU A 202 -3.26 -2.27 -18.93
CA GLU A 202 -2.12 -3.16 -19.16
C GLU A 202 -2.33 -4.63 -18.67
N LEU A 203 -3.44 -4.94 -17.98
CA LEU A 203 -3.75 -6.27 -17.41
C LEU A 203 -4.14 -7.33 -18.47
#